data_AF-A0AA43JAE5-F1
#
_entry.id   AF-A0AA43JAE5-F1
#
_cell.length_a   1.000
_cell.length_b   1.000
_cell.length_c   1.000
_cell.angle_alpha   90.00
_cell.angle_beta   90.00
_cell.angle_gamma   90.00
#
_symmetry.space_group_name_H-M   'P 1'
#
loop_
_entity.id
_entity.type
_entity.pdbx_description
1 polymer ?
#
loop_
_entity_poly.entity_id
_entity_poly.type
_entity_poly.pdbx_seq_one_letter_code
_entity_poly.pdbx_strand_id
1 'polypeptide(L)'
;MRVRFDVQAGYAADVAVAAVLPSASSRAVFVSALAIDATGLTTLRKSGVAAKVVLSLDKLALPEDAVITNLAVLLPGVDGGTFNAELQFGSATPTPFTIDNGLAMSNKGPLDDGIAANVQPLNQAVGGSPARSVVLAIDKGTDAARLAKVRDVMLWVEYDAL
;
A
#
# COMPACT_ATOMS: atom_id res chain seq x y z
N MET A 1 19.81 0.92 19.12
CA MET A 1 18.67 1.41 18.30
C MET A 1 17.39 0.85 18.91
N ARG A 2 16.49 1.70 19.40
CA ARG A 2 15.19 1.29 19.97
C ARG A 2 14.11 1.61 18.93
N VAL A 3 13.54 0.58 18.31
CA VAL A 3 12.35 0.73 17.47
C VAL A 3 11.16 0.82 18.42
N ARG A 4 10.36 1.89 18.31
CA ARG A 4 9.09 2.05 19.03
C ARG A 4 7.99 1.94 18.00
N PHE A 5 7.07 0.99 18.19
CA PHE A 5 5.89 0.86 17.36
C PHE A 5 4.76 1.63 18.04
N ASP A 6 4.31 2.70 17.41
CA ASP A 6 3.09 3.42 17.80
C ASP A 6 1.93 2.76 17.05
N VAL A 7 1.35 1.71 17.64
CA VAL A 7 0.19 1.00 17.07
C VAL A 7 -1.07 1.68 17.56
N GLN A 8 -1.54 2.70 16.84
CA GLN A 8 -2.91 3.19 16.98
C GLN A 8 -3.84 2.43 16.03
N ALA A 9 -4.60 1.48 16.58
CA ALA A 9 -5.72 0.88 15.88
C ALA A 9 -6.91 1.86 15.92
N GLY A 10 -7.04 2.69 14.88
CA GLY A 10 -8.20 3.56 14.70
C GLY A 10 -9.41 2.74 14.25
N TYR A 11 -10.25 2.31 15.20
CA TYR A 11 -11.63 1.96 14.88
C TYR A 11 -12.39 3.25 14.59
N ALA A 12 -13.19 3.25 13.51
CA ALA A 12 -14.02 4.38 13.10
C ALA A 12 -14.77 4.98 14.30
N ALA A 13 -14.30 6.14 14.76
CA ALA A 13 -14.99 6.98 15.73
C ALA A 13 -15.31 8.29 15.01
N ASP A 14 -16.56 8.74 15.13
CA ASP A 14 -17.17 9.83 14.36
C ASP A 14 -16.50 11.20 14.47
N VAL A 15 -15.40 11.34 15.22
CA VAL A 15 -14.54 12.53 15.23
C VAL A 15 -13.09 12.09 15.45
N ALA A 16 -12.31 11.96 14.39
CA ALA A 16 -10.87 11.78 14.51
C ALA A 16 -10.22 13.14 14.83
N VAL A 17 -9.77 13.31 16.07
CA VAL A 17 -8.95 14.47 16.47
C VAL A 17 -7.50 14.16 16.08
N ALA A 18 -6.91 15.00 15.22
CA ALA A 18 -5.51 14.86 14.84
C ALA A 18 -4.61 14.97 16.09
N ALA A 19 -3.89 13.88 16.41
CA ALA A 19 -2.95 13.88 17.51
C ALA A 19 -1.72 14.73 17.15
N VAL A 20 -1.27 15.60 18.05
CA VAL A 20 0.00 16.33 17.89
C VAL A 20 1.14 15.33 18.07
N LEU A 21 1.90 15.10 17.00
CA LEU A 21 2.92 14.05 16.93
C LEU A 21 4.29 14.60 17.40
N PRO A 22 5.14 13.80 18.06
CA PRO A 22 6.52 14.17 18.35
C PRO A 22 7.36 14.31 17.07
N SER A 23 8.31 15.26 17.07
CA SER A 23 9.18 15.64 15.93
C SER A 23 9.78 14.45 15.18
N ALA A 24 9.70 14.49 13.84
CA ALA A 24 10.25 13.54 12.87
C ALA A 24 10.27 12.09 13.37
N SER A 25 9.08 11.55 13.64
CA SER A 25 8.90 10.14 13.97
C SER A 25 8.53 9.37 12.72
N SER A 26 9.36 8.38 12.35
CA SER A 26 8.99 7.39 11.35
C SER A 26 7.83 6.55 11.88
N ARG A 27 6.75 6.50 11.10
CA ARG A 27 5.48 5.85 11.43
C ARG A 27 5.11 4.86 10.34
N ALA A 28 4.27 3.90 10.70
CA ALA A 28 3.79 2.88 9.78
C ALA A 28 2.28 2.71 9.94
N VAL A 29 1.59 2.55 8.81
CA VAL A 29 0.17 2.22 8.76
C VAL A 29 -0.07 1.06 7.80
N PHE A 30 -1.05 0.23 8.13
CA PHE A 30 -1.51 -0.88 7.29
C PHE A 30 -2.98 -0.69 6.95
N VAL A 31 -3.32 -0.89 5.68
CA VAL A 31 -4.71 -0.89 5.20
C VAL A 31 -5.04 -2.22 4.57
N SER A 32 -6.23 -2.74 4.84
CA SER A 32 -6.75 -4.01 4.34
C SER A 32 -7.93 -3.73 3.43
N ALA A 33 -7.87 -4.15 2.16
CA ALA A 33 -8.98 -4.03 1.22
C ALA A 33 -10.22 -4.79 1.71
N LEU A 34 -10.06 -5.89 2.44
CA LEU A 34 -11.17 -6.60 3.05
C LEU A 34 -12.00 -5.70 4.00
N ALA A 35 -11.35 -4.74 4.68
CA ALA A 35 -12.02 -3.83 5.60
C ALA A 35 -12.70 -2.63 4.91
N ILE A 36 -12.22 -2.21 3.74
CA ILE A 36 -12.63 -0.93 3.12
C ILE A 36 -13.18 -1.04 1.69
N ASP A 37 -12.87 -2.11 0.96
CA ASP A 37 -13.28 -2.35 -0.43
C ASP A 37 -13.53 -3.85 -0.72
N ALA A 38 -14.54 -4.40 -0.03
CA ALA A 38 -14.98 -5.78 -0.25
C ALA A 38 -15.40 -6.06 -1.71
N THR A 39 -15.87 -5.05 -2.43
CA THR A 39 -16.29 -5.15 -3.84
C THR A 39 -15.09 -5.28 -4.77
N GLY A 40 -14.05 -4.47 -4.61
CA GLY A 40 -12.81 -4.58 -5.36
C GLY A 40 -12.13 -5.93 -5.11
N LEU A 41 -12.07 -6.38 -3.86
CA LEU A 41 -11.54 -7.70 -3.51
C LEU A 41 -12.36 -8.84 -4.12
N THR A 42 -13.69 -8.74 -4.15
CA THR A 42 -14.56 -9.71 -4.83
C THR A 42 -14.33 -9.69 -6.34
N THR A 43 -14.12 -8.52 -6.93
CA THR A 43 -13.82 -8.36 -8.35
C THR A 43 -12.47 -8.98 -8.69
N LEU A 44 -11.45 -8.78 -7.86
CA LEU A 44 -10.13 -9.43 -7.99
C LEU A 44 -10.25 -10.95 -8.04
N ARG A 45 -11.13 -11.54 -7.25
CA ARG A 45 -11.31 -13.00 -7.21
C ARG A 45 -12.08 -13.60 -8.39
N LYS A 46 -12.83 -12.79 -9.13
CA LYS A 46 -13.62 -13.24 -10.29
C LYS A 46 -12.76 -13.38 -11.54
N SER A 47 -13.21 -14.17 -12.50
CA SER A 47 -12.64 -14.21 -13.85
C SER A 47 -12.70 -12.82 -14.51
N GLY A 48 -11.68 -12.46 -15.27
CA GLY A 48 -11.59 -11.19 -15.99
C GLY A 48 -10.14 -10.84 -16.30
N VAL A 49 -9.94 -9.75 -17.03
CA VAL A 49 -8.60 -9.30 -17.47
C VAL A 49 -7.92 -8.37 -16.46
N ALA A 50 -8.67 -7.65 -15.64
CA ALA A 50 -8.12 -6.75 -14.63
C ALA A 50 -9.04 -6.64 -13.41
N ALA A 51 -8.52 -6.12 -12.32
CA ALA A 51 -9.31 -5.66 -11.18
C ALA A 51 -8.73 -4.37 -10.60
N LYS A 52 -9.62 -3.56 -10.01
CA LYS A 52 -9.26 -2.38 -9.22
C LYS A 52 -9.65 -2.62 -7.78
N VAL A 53 -8.78 -2.22 -6.87
CA VAL A 53 -8.97 -2.30 -5.43
C VAL A 53 -8.64 -0.94 -4.83
N VAL A 54 -9.56 -0.39 -4.06
CA VAL A 54 -9.41 0.90 -3.39
C VAL A 54 -8.85 0.69 -1.98
N LEU A 55 -7.78 1.42 -1.70
CA LEU A 55 -7.03 1.44 -0.46
C LEU A 55 -7.12 2.87 0.12
N SER A 56 -8.26 3.20 0.72
CA SER A 56 -8.63 4.52 1.24
C SER A 56 -7.77 4.97 2.45
N LEU A 57 -6.51 5.35 2.23
CA LEU A 57 -5.70 6.01 3.27
C LEU A 57 -6.29 7.38 3.68
N ASP A 58 -7.06 8.03 2.81
CA ASP A 58 -7.80 9.27 3.07
C ASP A 58 -8.89 9.13 4.15
N LYS A 59 -9.32 7.90 4.45
CA LYS A 59 -10.24 7.64 5.58
C LYS A 59 -9.52 7.52 6.92
N LEU A 60 -8.19 7.48 6.90
CA LEU A 60 -7.36 7.47 8.11
C LEU A 60 -6.96 8.91 8.43
N ALA A 61 -6.91 9.27 9.71
CA ALA A 61 -6.50 10.59 10.17
C ALA A 61 -4.96 10.74 10.09
N LEU A 62 -4.41 10.63 8.88
CA LEU A 62 -2.99 10.76 8.59
C LEU A 62 -2.63 12.24 8.40
N PRO A 63 -1.41 12.66 8.79
CA PRO A 63 -0.97 14.05 8.59
C PRO A 63 -0.86 14.39 7.10
N GLU A 64 -1.40 15.53 6.68
CA GLU A 64 -1.34 15.98 5.28
C GLU A 64 0.08 16.33 4.84
N ASP A 65 0.91 16.81 5.76
CA ASP A 65 2.30 17.23 5.57
C ASP A 65 3.32 16.09 5.75
N ALA A 66 2.86 14.89 6.14
CA ALA A 66 3.72 13.72 6.19
C ALA A 66 4.25 13.33 4.80
N VAL A 67 5.37 12.62 4.75
CA VAL A 67 5.96 12.13 3.51
C VAL A 67 6.13 10.62 3.56
N ILE A 68 5.59 9.92 2.56
CA ILE A 68 5.82 8.48 2.39
C ILE A 68 7.31 8.24 2.16
N THR A 69 7.90 7.38 2.99
CA THR A 69 9.32 6.99 2.93
C THR A 69 9.52 5.57 2.44
N ASN A 70 8.50 4.72 2.59
CA ASN A 70 8.53 3.32 2.15
C ASN A 70 7.10 2.77 2.02
N LEU A 71 6.90 1.72 1.24
CA LEU A 71 5.63 1.00 1.14
C LEU A 71 5.81 -0.46 0.70
N ALA A 72 4.78 -1.26 0.94
CA ALA A 72 4.65 -2.60 0.38
C ALA A 72 3.20 -2.95 0.05
N VAL A 73 3.01 -3.73 -1.00
CA VAL A 73 1.74 -4.33 -1.38
C VAL A 73 1.82 -5.84 -1.13
N LEU A 74 0.85 -6.39 -0.40
CA LEU A 74 0.76 -7.81 -0.09
C LEU A 74 -0.57 -8.38 -0.58
N LEU A 75 -0.52 -9.57 -1.17
CA LEU A 75 -1.67 -10.35 -1.62
C LEU A 75 -1.71 -11.71 -0.89
N PRO A 76 -2.10 -11.77 0.40
CA PRO A 76 -2.16 -13.02 1.14
C PRO A 76 -3.00 -14.10 0.43
N GLY A 77 -2.53 -15.34 0.41
CA GLY A 77 -3.21 -16.48 -0.22
C GLY A 77 -2.87 -16.69 -1.70
N VAL A 78 -1.98 -15.87 -2.26
CA VAL A 78 -1.36 -16.10 -3.56
C VAL A 78 0.00 -16.76 -3.35
N ASP A 79 0.21 -17.92 -3.98
CA ASP A 79 1.50 -18.57 -4.04
C ASP A 79 1.97 -18.63 -5.50
N GLY A 80 3.12 -18.00 -5.77
CA GLY A 80 3.79 -17.86 -7.06
C GLY A 80 3.20 -16.81 -7.99
N GLY A 81 3.79 -16.71 -9.19
CA GLY A 81 3.36 -15.81 -10.26
C GLY A 81 3.88 -14.38 -10.12
N THR A 82 3.84 -13.66 -11.23
CA THR A 82 4.26 -12.27 -11.32
C THR A 82 3.15 -11.48 -12.02
N PHE A 83 2.63 -10.46 -11.36
CA PHE A 83 1.47 -9.69 -11.83
C PHE A 83 1.88 -8.26 -12.12
N ASN A 84 1.45 -7.72 -13.27
CA ASN A 84 1.60 -6.29 -13.54
C ASN A 84 0.53 -5.53 -12.75
N ALA A 85 0.95 -4.44 -12.11
CA ALA A 85 0.06 -3.61 -11.32
C ALA A 85 0.40 -2.12 -11.48
N GLU A 86 -0.56 -1.29 -11.14
CA GLU A 86 -0.39 0.15 -11.07
C GLU A 86 -0.92 0.66 -9.72
N LEU A 87 -0.15 1.52 -9.08
CA LEU A 87 -0.56 2.19 -7.83
C LEU A 87 -0.79 3.67 -8.11
N GLN A 88 -1.99 4.14 -7.81
CA GLN A 88 -2.37 5.54 -7.99
C GLN A 88 -2.69 6.18 -6.64
N PHE A 89 -2.00 7.27 -6.31
CA PHE A 89 -2.28 8.09 -5.13
C PHE A 89 -3.07 9.34 -5.53
N GLY A 90 -4.32 9.46 -5.06
CA GLY A 90 -5.23 10.56 -5.40
C GLY A 90 -5.41 10.70 -6.92
N SER A 91 -5.20 11.90 -7.43
CA SER A 91 -5.23 12.22 -8.87
C SER A 91 -3.87 12.12 -9.57
N ALA A 92 -2.83 11.62 -8.90
CA ALA A 92 -1.50 11.48 -9.50
C ALA A 92 -1.51 10.47 -10.65
N THR A 93 -0.48 10.53 -11.50
CA THR A 93 -0.25 9.52 -12.53
C THR A 93 -0.05 8.14 -11.87
N PRO A 94 -0.73 7.08 -12.34
CA PRO A 94 -0.50 5.72 -11.84
C PRO A 94 0.95 5.30 -12.03
N THR A 95 1.54 4.72 -10.99
CA THR A 95 2.92 4.22 -11.01
C THR A 95 2.90 2.72 -11.30
N PRO A 96 3.45 2.25 -12.43
CA PRO A 96 3.48 0.84 -12.76
C PRO A 96 4.56 0.11 -11.95
N PHE A 97 4.28 -1.14 -11.58
CA PHE A 97 5.21 -2.02 -10.89
C PHE A 97 4.79 -3.49 -11.06
N THR A 98 5.64 -4.42 -10.60
CA THR A 98 5.34 -5.84 -10.58
C THR A 98 5.14 -6.34 -9.15
N ILE A 99 4.14 -7.21 -8.96
CA ILE A 99 3.94 -7.97 -7.73
C ILE A 99 4.45 -9.38 -7.99
N ASP A 100 5.49 -9.78 -7.27
CA ASP A 100 6.08 -11.11 -7.41
C ASP A 100 5.73 -11.97 -6.21
N ASN A 101 5.20 -13.16 -6.46
CA ASN A 101 4.78 -14.10 -5.42
C ASN A 101 3.85 -13.45 -4.36
N GLY A 102 2.95 -12.56 -4.81
CA GLY A 102 2.02 -11.84 -3.95
C GLY A 102 2.65 -10.73 -3.10
N LEU A 103 3.89 -10.31 -3.37
CA LEU A 103 4.57 -9.24 -2.65
C LEU A 103 5.22 -8.25 -3.63
N ALA A 104 5.08 -6.96 -3.34
CA ALA A 104 5.92 -5.92 -3.89
C ALA A 104 6.34 -4.99 -2.76
N MET A 105 7.59 -4.52 -2.78
CA MET A 105 8.13 -3.64 -1.74
C MET A 105 8.84 -2.47 -2.39
N SER A 106 9.06 -1.42 -1.60
CA SER A 106 10.14 -0.46 -1.83
C SER A 106 11.28 -0.70 -0.83
N ASN A 107 12.43 -0.14 -1.12
CA ASN A 107 13.59 -0.07 -0.24
C ASN A 107 14.17 1.36 -0.25
N LYS A 108 13.30 2.37 -0.11
CA LYS A 108 13.72 3.77 -0.01
C LYS A 108 14.01 4.16 1.45
N GLY A 109 14.49 5.40 1.62
CA GLY A 109 14.80 5.94 2.93
C GLY A 109 15.92 5.15 3.62
N PRO A 110 15.75 4.74 4.89
CA PRO A 110 16.77 3.98 5.63
C PRO A 110 17.12 2.60 5.05
N LEU A 111 16.31 2.06 4.13
CA LEU A 111 16.55 0.77 3.49
C LEU A 111 17.29 0.89 2.14
N ASP A 112 17.57 2.09 1.67
CA ASP A 112 18.30 2.32 0.41
C ASP A 112 19.79 2.08 0.64
N ASP A 113 20.34 1.06 -0.02
CA ASP A 113 21.76 0.69 0.06
C ASP A 113 22.62 1.40 -1.01
N GLY A 114 22.01 2.23 -1.86
CA GLY A 114 22.66 2.93 -2.96
C GLY A 114 23.04 2.04 -4.15
N ILE A 115 22.68 0.75 -4.13
CA ILE A 115 23.03 -0.21 -5.19
C ILE A 115 21.88 -0.29 -6.20
N ALA A 116 22.11 0.18 -7.42
CA ALA A 116 21.09 0.21 -8.48
C ALA A 116 20.46 -1.16 -8.79
N ALA A 117 21.22 -2.24 -8.64
CA ALA A 117 20.74 -3.61 -8.86
C ALA A 117 19.73 -4.09 -7.80
N ASN A 118 19.69 -3.45 -6.63
CA ASN A 118 18.83 -3.83 -5.50
C ASN A 118 17.58 -2.96 -5.41
N VAL A 119 17.37 -2.03 -6.35
CA VAL A 119 16.20 -1.14 -6.38
C VAL A 119 14.93 -1.97 -6.50
N GLN A 120 14.03 -1.79 -5.53
CA GLN A 120 12.77 -2.51 -5.48
C GLN A 120 11.68 -1.85 -6.34
N PRO A 121 10.70 -2.62 -6.85
CA PRO A 121 9.72 -2.13 -7.83
C PRO A 121 8.90 -0.93 -7.38
N LEU A 122 8.57 -0.82 -6.07
CA LEU A 122 7.73 0.27 -5.56
C LEU A 122 8.51 1.56 -5.23
N ASN A 123 9.83 1.61 -5.45
CA ASN A 123 10.61 2.82 -5.16
C ASN A 123 10.11 4.07 -5.88
N GLN A 124 9.49 3.92 -7.06
CA GLN A 124 8.93 5.03 -7.82
C GLN A 124 7.63 5.59 -7.23
N ALA A 125 6.94 4.82 -6.37
CA ALA A 125 5.71 5.21 -5.72
C ALA A 125 5.93 5.91 -4.36
N VAL A 126 7.19 6.03 -3.93
CA VAL A 126 7.58 6.67 -2.66
C VAL A 126 7.56 8.19 -2.83
N GLY A 127 7.05 8.89 -1.82
CA GLY A 127 7.02 10.35 -1.73
C GLY A 127 5.61 10.96 -1.70
N GLY A 128 5.55 12.25 -1.39
CA GLY A 128 4.31 12.99 -1.15
C GLY A 128 3.51 12.46 0.06
N SER A 129 2.32 13.03 0.25
CA SER A 129 1.49 12.76 1.43
C SER A 129 0.90 11.35 1.47
N PRO A 130 0.79 10.68 2.64
CA PRO A 130 -0.01 9.47 2.77
C PRO A 130 -1.52 9.76 2.92
N ALA A 131 -1.92 11.00 3.23
CA ALA A 131 -3.31 11.39 3.49
C ALA A 131 -4.15 11.56 2.20
N ARG A 132 -4.21 10.54 1.34
CA ARG A 132 -4.95 10.55 0.07
C ARG A 132 -5.40 9.16 -0.33
N SER A 133 -6.48 9.07 -1.11
CA SER A 133 -6.97 7.78 -1.59
C SER A 133 -5.91 7.05 -2.40
N VAL A 134 -5.87 5.73 -2.30
CA VAL A 134 -4.99 4.89 -3.12
C VAL A 134 -5.82 3.91 -3.91
N VAL A 135 -5.50 3.74 -5.19
CA VAL A 135 -6.12 2.72 -6.04
C VAL A 135 -5.04 1.81 -6.58
N LEU A 136 -5.18 0.52 -6.30
CA LEU A 136 -4.37 -0.53 -6.89
C LEU A 136 -5.14 -1.14 -8.06
N ALA A 137 -4.58 -1.06 -9.26
CA ALA A 137 -5.05 -1.83 -10.41
C ALA A 137 -4.12 -3.02 -10.62
N ILE A 138 -4.67 -4.22 -10.80
CA ILE A 138 -3.92 -5.44 -11.10
C ILE A 138 -4.40 -5.98 -12.44
N ASP A 139 -3.46 -6.17 -13.37
CA ASP A 139 -3.68 -6.96 -14.58
C ASP A 139 -3.63 -8.45 -14.21
N LYS A 140 -4.71 -9.16 -14.51
CA LYS A 140 -4.85 -10.57 -14.17
C LYS A 140 -4.21 -11.47 -15.20
N GLY A 141 -4.07 -11.02 -16.45
CA GLY A 141 -3.57 -11.82 -17.57
C GLY A 141 -4.07 -13.26 -17.56
N THR A 142 -3.13 -14.21 -17.68
CA THR A 142 -3.39 -15.66 -17.57
C THR A 142 -3.46 -16.19 -16.14
N ASP A 143 -3.23 -15.33 -15.14
CA ASP A 143 -3.10 -15.70 -13.74
C ASP A 143 -4.38 -15.46 -12.91
N ALA A 144 -5.51 -15.19 -13.57
CA ALA A 144 -6.80 -14.99 -12.91
C ALA A 144 -7.16 -16.11 -11.91
N ALA A 145 -6.85 -17.37 -12.22
CA ALA A 145 -7.10 -18.51 -11.32
C ALA A 145 -6.23 -18.47 -10.05
N ARG A 146 -5.03 -17.88 -10.13
CA ARG A 146 -4.17 -17.70 -8.97
C ARG A 146 -4.66 -16.52 -8.12
N LEU A 147 -4.99 -15.40 -8.76
CA LEU A 147 -5.55 -14.22 -8.08
C LEU A 147 -6.94 -14.49 -7.47
N ALA A 148 -7.67 -15.51 -7.95
CA ALA A 148 -8.90 -15.99 -7.30
C ALA A 148 -8.69 -16.45 -5.85
N LYS A 149 -7.46 -16.81 -5.45
CA LYS A 149 -7.12 -17.29 -4.11
C LYS A 149 -6.77 -16.16 -3.13
N VAL A 150 -6.62 -14.92 -3.62
CA VAL A 150 -6.29 -13.75 -2.80
C VAL A 150 -7.28 -13.62 -1.65
N ARG A 151 -6.81 -13.64 -0.41
CA ARG A 151 -7.61 -13.49 0.81
C ARG A 151 -7.80 -12.03 1.20
N ASP A 152 -6.83 -11.19 0.86
CA ASP A 152 -6.89 -9.75 1.07
C ASP A 152 -5.91 -9.04 0.13
N VAL A 153 -6.07 -7.73 -0.01
CA VAL A 153 -5.04 -6.85 -0.58
C VAL A 153 -4.64 -5.89 0.52
N MET A 154 -3.38 -5.93 0.93
CA MET A 154 -2.87 -5.09 1.99
C MET A 154 -1.87 -4.08 1.43
N LEU A 155 -1.97 -2.85 1.91
CA LEU A 155 -0.99 -1.80 1.68
C LEU A 155 -0.36 -1.42 3.01
N TRP A 156 0.96 -1.57 3.07
CA TRP A 156 1.78 -1.03 4.14
C TRP A 156 2.40 0.27 3.67
N VAL A 157 2.37 1.31 4.51
CA VAL A 157 3.00 2.60 4.22
C VAL A 157 3.80 3.02 5.44
N GLU A 158 5.09 3.29 5.24
CA GLU A 158 5.93 4.02 6.18
C GLU A 158 5.97 5.50 5.76
N TYR A 159 5.89 6.40 6.74
CA TYR A 159 5.93 7.83 6.50
C TYR A 159 6.58 8.57 7.66
N ASP A 160 7.17 9.72 7.35
CA ASP A 160 7.67 10.66 8.36
C ASP A 160 6.64 11.77 8.55
N ALA A 161 6.21 11.99 9.80
CA ALA A 161 5.40 13.15 10.18
C ALA A 161 6.34 14.25 10.69
N LEU A 162 6.20 15.46 10.12
CA LEU A 162 6.99 16.64 10.48
C LEU A 162 6.53 17.25 11.80
#